data_AF-A0A0G1WYF0-F1
#
_entry.id   AF-A0A0G1WYF0-F1
#
_cell.length_a   1.000
_cell.length_b   1.000
_cell.length_c   1.000
_cell.angle_alpha   90.00
_cell.angle_beta   90.00
_cell.angle_gamma   90.00
#
_symmetry.space_group_name_H-M   'P 1'
#
loop_
_entity.id
_entity.type
_entity.pdbx_description
1 polymer ?
#
loop_
_entity_poly.entity_id
_entity_poly.type
_entity_poly.pdbx_seq_one_letter_code
_entity_poly.pdbx_strand_id
1 'polypeptide(L)'
;MSWLTVVNPVPSPSTSLGVIDPSPAVLQEFGEFRYSQAIVNDFSRLRLFSNLVEPKSAAELAAAKNCEFLVNAGFYDISNQHLGWFQVNGRELSPKQNNRLFDGYLSITSGAAEIGFAPRPAADFGLQSGPVLVFDANPLKLTIKDAQPRRRMAAAITQDEQLIFLVILSPQSDYSGPLLADTPRIVLSINQDIVAAINLDGGSASAFITPEVNLPEYQPIGGYFCYTKL
;
A
#
# COMPACT_ATOMS: atom_id res chain seq x y z
N MET A 1 51.47 -9.93 53.03
CA MET A 1 50.26 -9.17 52.66
C MET A 1 50.35 -8.85 51.18
N SER A 2 49.69 -9.66 50.35
CA SER A 2 49.71 -9.56 48.89
C SER A 2 48.32 -9.12 48.44
N TRP A 3 48.22 -7.99 47.75
CA TRP A 3 46.97 -7.46 47.23
C TRP A 3 46.73 -8.03 45.84
N LEU A 4 45.75 -8.93 45.72
CA LEU A 4 45.22 -9.40 44.44
C LEU A 4 44.34 -8.30 43.85
N THR A 5 44.82 -7.64 42.79
CA THR A 5 44.01 -6.76 41.95
C THR A 5 43.04 -7.59 41.11
N VAL A 6 41.75 -7.49 41.42
CA VAL A 6 40.65 -8.00 40.60
C VAL A 6 40.58 -7.16 39.33
N VAL A 7 40.88 -7.77 38.19
CA VAL A 7 40.69 -7.15 36.88
C VAL A 7 39.24 -7.42 36.46
N ASN A 8 38.40 -6.38 36.49
CA ASN A 8 37.03 -6.49 35.96
C ASN A 8 37.09 -6.66 34.43
N PRO A 9 36.34 -7.60 33.84
CA PRO A 9 36.29 -7.73 32.39
C PRO A 9 35.66 -6.49 31.77
N VAL A 10 36.33 -5.94 30.75
CA VAL A 10 35.80 -4.89 29.88
C VAL A 10 34.56 -5.46 29.17
N PRO A 11 33.39 -4.81 29.24
CA PRO A 11 32.22 -5.28 28.50
C PRO A 11 32.51 -5.13 27.00
N SER A 12 32.40 -6.25 26.27
CA SER A 12 32.42 -6.26 24.81
C SER A 12 31.31 -5.34 24.27
N PRO A 13 31.56 -4.54 23.23
CA PRO A 13 30.50 -3.77 22.59
C PRO A 13 29.53 -4.78 21.97
N SER A 14 28.32 -4.85 22.51
CA SER A 14 27.23 -5.60 21.91
C SER A 14 26.85 -4.91 20.60
N THR A 15 27.23 -5.52 19.49
CA THR A 15 26.62 -5.31 18.18
C THR A 15 25.14 -5.71 18.26
N SER A 16 24.27 -4.77 18.63
CA SER A 16 22.92 -4.77 18.08
C SER A 16 23.00 -3.96 16.80
N LEU A 17 23.15 -4.65 15.67
CA LEU A 17 22.62 -4.13 14.41
C LEU A 17 21.16 -3.81 14.71
N GLY A 18 20.82 -2.52 14.76
CA GLY A 18 19.45 -2.09 14.94
C GLY A 18 18.63 -2.77 13.86
N VAL A 19 17.77 -3.69 14.26
CA VAL A 19 16.59 -4.00 13.48
C VAL A 19 15.92 -2.64 13.32
N ILE A 20 15.85 -2.15 12.08
CA ILE A 20 15.00 -1.01 11.75
C ILE A 20 13.60 -1.50 12.11
N ASP A 21 13.13 -1.10 13.29
CA ASP A 21 11.76 -1.29 13.70
C ASP A 21 10.91 -0.63 12.60
N PRO A 22 10.02 -1.35 11.90
CA PRO A 22 9.18 -0.76 10.86
C PRO A 22 8.18 0.20 11.52
N SER A 23 8.67 1.38 11.89
CA SER A 23 7.92 2.51 12.43
C SER A 23 7.29 3.30 11.28
N PRO A 24 6.02 3.73 11.39
CA PRO A 24 4.96 3.11 12.16
C PRO A 24 3.69 2.92 11.31
N ALA A 25 2.92 1.89 11.67
CA ALA A 25 1.53 1.73 11.29
C ALA A 25 0.60 2.87 11.82
N VAL A 26 1.17 3.94 12.40
CA VAL A 26 0.49 5.11 13.00
C VAL A 26 0.36 6.23 11.97
N LEU A 27 -0.60 7.15 12.16
CA LEU A 27 -0.73 8.38 11.37
C LEU A 27 0.32 9.41 11.78
N GLN A 28 1.05 9.93 10.79
CA GLN A 28 2.10 10.93 10.92
C GLN A 28 1.73 12.21 10.19
N GLU A 29 2.15 13.36 10.72
CA GLU A 29 2.03 14.65 10.03
C GLU A 29 3.11 14.79 8.96
N PHE A 30 2.75 15.34 7.80
CA PHE A 30 3.64 15.63 6.68
C PHE A 30 3.18 16.89 5.95
N GLY A 31 3.85 18.02 6.22
CA GLY A 31 3.46 19.31 5.66
C GLY A 31 2.03 19.67 6.06
N GLU A 32 1.14 19.82 5.09
CA GLU A 32 -0.30 20.06 5.29
C GLU A 32 -1.16 18.78 5.24
N PHE A 33 -0.53 17.60 5.20
CA PHE A 33 -1.18 16.30 5.12
C PHE A 33 -0.84 15.44 6.32
N ARG A 34 -1.60 14.36 6.48
CA ARG A 34 -1.23 13.20 7.30
C ARG A 34 -1.03 11.99 6.42
N TYR A 35 -0.18 11.06 6.84
CA TYR A 35 0.01 9.80 6.14
C TYR A 35 0.25 8.64 7.10
N SER A 36 0.01 7.43 6.62
CA SER A 36 0.44 6.19 7.27
C SER A 36 0.88 5.18 6.21
N GLN A 37 1.65 4.19 6.63
CA GLN A 37 2.20 3.16 5.76
C GLN A 37 2.03 1.76 6.36
N ALA A 38 1.71 0.79 5.51
CA ALA A 38 1.66 -0.62 5.84
C ALA A 38 2.69 -1.35 4.99
N ILE A 39 3.60 -2.06 5.65
CA ILE A 39 4.79 -2.63 5.03
C ILE A 39 4.62 -4.13 4.87
N VAL A 40 4.87 -4.64 3.66
CA VAL A 40 4.89 -6.08 3.38
C VAL A 40 6.30 -6.61 3.54
N ASN A 41 6.56 -7.29 4.66
CA ASN A 41 7.86 -7.89 4.94
C ASN A 41 7.97 -9.37 4.52
N ASP A 42 6.82 -10.01 4.24
CA ASP A 42 6.76 -11.40 3.79
C ASP A 42 5.58 -11.60 2.82
N PHE A 43 5.88 -11.71 1.53
CA PHE A 43 4.88 -11.89 0.47
C PHE A 43 4.04 -13.15 0.64
N SER A 44 4.52 -14.17 1.35
CA SER A 44 3.75 -15.40 1.60
C SER A 44 2.52 -15.17 2.48
N ARG A 45 2.44 -14.04 3.19
CA ARG A 45 1.30 -13.61 4.03
C ARG A 45 0.35 -12.65 3.34
N LEU A 46 0.75 -12.08 2.21
CA LEU A 46 -0.06 -11.13 1.45
C LEU A 46 -0.99 -11.86 0.50
N ARG A 47 -2.27 -11.51 0.50
CA ARG A 47 -3.27 -12.03 -0.45
C ARG A 47 -4.14 -10.90 -0.98
N LEU A 48 -4.54 -11.01 -2.24
CA LEU A 48 -5.55 -10.17 -2.88
C LEU A 48 -6.88 -10.90 -2.93
N PHE A 49 -7.96 -10.20 -2.59
CA PHE A 49 -9.31 -10.73 -2.59
C PHE A 49 -10.28 -9.77 -3.31
N SER A 50 -11.33 -10.35 -3.89
CA SER A 50 -12.49 -9.62 -4.39
C SER A 50 -13.59 -9.56 -3.32
N ASN A 51 -14.29 -8.43 -3.24
CA ASN A 51 -15.42 -8.18 -2.33
C ASN A 51 -16.71 -7.83 -3.11
N LEU A 52 -16.80 -8.19 -4.40
CA LEU A 52 -17.88 -7.72 -5.28
C LEU A 52 -19.12 -8.63 -5.33
N VAL A 53 -19.02 -9.90 -4.89
CA VAL A 53 -20.13 -10.86 -4.94
C VAL A 53 -21.09 -10.69 -3.75
N GLU A 54 -20.52 -10.62 -2.55
CA GLU A 54 -21.25 -10.38 -1.31
C GLU A 54 -20.46 -9.33 -0.51
N PRO A 55 -20.67 -8.03 -0.81
CA PRO A 55 -19.85 -6.97 -0.24
C PRO A 55 -19.98 -6.92 1.27
N LYS A 56 -18.83 -6.96 1.96
CA LYS A 56 -18.71 -6.76 3.41
C LYS A 56 -17.87 -5.53 3.69
N SER A 57 -17.98 -5.01 4.92
CA SER A 57 -17.12 -3.92 5.35
C SER A 57 -15.66 -4.36 5.50
N ALA A 58 -14.71 -3.45 5.35
CA ALA A 58 -13.29 -3.73 5.55
C ALA A 58 -13.00 -4.30 6.94
N ALA A 59 -13.73 -3.85 7.98
CA ALA A 59 -13.60 -4.38 9.33
C ALA A 59 -14.02 -5.85 9.42
N GLU A 60 -15.16 -6.22 8.81
CA GLU A 60 -15.61 -7.61 8.75
C GLU A 60 -14.65 -8.48 7.95
N LEU A 61 -14.12 -7.97 6.83
CA LEU A 61 -13.14 -8.67 6.00
C LEU A 61 -11.82 -8.90 6.74
N ALA A 62 -11.32 -7.86 7.42
CA ALA A 62 -10.09 -7.93 8.23
C ALA A 62 -10.22 -8.97 9.34
N ALA A 63 -11.36 -8.98 10.05
CA ALA A 63 -11.64 -9.96 11.09
C ALA A 63 -11.77 -11.38 10.52
N ALA A 64 -12.58 -11.57 9.47
CA ALA A 64 -12.85 -12.88 8.87
C ALA A 64 -11.61 -13.53 8.24
N LYS A 65 -10.63 -12.73 7.80
CA LYS A 65 -9.38 -13.21 7.20
C LYS A 65 -8.19 -13.14 8.15
N ASN A 66 -8.39 -12.73 9.41
CA ASN A 66 -7.34 -12.52 10.40
C ASN A 66 -6.18 -11.65 9.87
N CYS A 67 -6.52 -10.54 9.22
CA CYS A 67 -5.54 -9.59 8.71
C CYS A 67 -4.83 -8.89 9.88
N GLU A 68 -3.50 -8.80 9.80
CA GLU A 68 -2.71 -7.85 10.57
C GLU A 68 -2.93 -6.43 10.05
N PHE A 69 -2.95 -6.28 8.72
CA PHE A 69 -3.45 -5.09 8.06
C PHE A 69 -4.27 -5.42 6.82
N LEU A 70 -5.20 -4.52 6.49
CA LEU A 70 -6.03 -4.56 5.29
C LEU A 70 -5.99 -3.20 4.59
N VAL A 71 -5.78 -3.23 3.27
CA VAL A 71 -5.80 -2.05 2.41
C VAL A 71 -6.70 -2.33 1.21
N ASN A 72 -7.54 -1.38 0.81
CA ASN A 72 -8.34 -1.56 -0.40
C ASN A 72 -7.45 -1.65 -1.65
N ALA A 73 -8.02 -2.24 -2.71
CA ALA A 73 -7.30 -2.52 -3.94
C ALA A 73 -7.69 -1.54 -5.07
N GLY A 74 -7.76 -2.04 -6.30
CA GLY A 74 -8.16 -1.26 -7.47
C GLY A 74 -9.65 -0.89 -7.52
N PHE A 75 -10.01 -0.20 -8.59
CA PHE A 75 -11.34 0.36 -8.81
C PHE A 75 -12.35 -0.71 -9.26
N TYR A 76 -13.63 -0.39 -9.09
CA TYR A 76 -14.75 -1.20 -9.55
C TYR A 76 -15.88 -0.30 -10.04
N ASP A 77 -16.83 -0.87 -10.78
CA ASP A 77 -17.96 -0.14 -11.33
C ASP A 77 -19.28 -0.39 -10.57
N ILE A 78 -20.31 0.36 -10.97
CA ILE A 78 -21.67 0.25 -10.40
C ILE A 78 -22.36 -1.09 -10.71
N SER A 79 -21.78 -1.91 -11.60
CA SER A 79 -22.26 -3.26 -11.91
C SER A 79 -21.52 -4.33 -11.09
N ASN A 80 -20.75 -3.91 -10.08
CA ASN A 80 -19.93 -4.76 -9.23
C ASN A 80 -18.90 -5.57 -10.03
N GLN A 81 -18.23 -4.94 -10.98
CA GLN A 81 -17.09 -5.52 -11.70
C GLN A 81 -15.82 -4.73 -11.42
N HIS A 82 -14.69 -5.44 -11.29
CA HIS A 82 -13.36 -4.80 -11.23
C HIS A 82 -13.09 -4.05 -12.53
N LEU A 83 -12.57 -2.82 -12.41
CA LEU A 83 -12.18 -2.00 -13.55
C LEU A 83 -10.72 -2.28 -13.92
N GLY A 84 -10.54 -2.92 -15.08
CA GLY A 84 -9.23 -3.36 -15.54
C GLY A 84 -8.88 -4.77 -15.08
N TRP A 85 -7.64 -5.19 -15.35
CA TRP A 85 -7.16 -6.52 -15.00
C TRP A 85 -7.23 -6.76 -13.50
N PHE A 86 -7.76 -7.90 -13.08
CA PHE A 86 -7.76 -8.31 -11.68
C PHE A 86 -7.55 -9.82 -11.61
N GLN A 87 -6.47 -10.26 -10.97
CA GLN A 87 -6.05 -11.65 -10.92
C GLN A 87 -5.84 -12.09 -9.48
N VAL A 88 -6.40 -13.25 -9.14
CA VAL A 88 -6.27 -13.86 -7.80
C VAL A 88 -5.85 -15.31 -7.98
N ASN A 89 -4.77 -15.73 -7.33
CA ASN A 89 -4.23 -17.09 -7.37
C ASN A 89 -4.02 -17.61 -8.81
N GLY A 90 -3.42 -16.80 -9.68
CA GLY A 90 -3.18 -17.11 -11.09
C GLY A 90 -4.42 -17.12 -11.97
N ARG A 91 -5.61 -16.85 -11.42
CA ARG A 91 -6.88 -16.79 -12.17
C ARG A 91 -7.30 -15.35 -12.41
N GLU A 92 -7.41 -14.99 -13.69
CA GLU A 92 -8.01 -13.73 -14.11
C GLU A 92 -9.51 -13.71 -13.77
N LEU A 93 -9.94 -12.68 -13.05
CA LEU A 93 -11.34 -12.40 -12.70
C LEU A 93 -11.94 -11.31 -13.60
N SER A 94 -11.11 -10.36 -14.04
CA SER A 94 -11.47 -9.34 -15.01
C SER A 94 -10.29 -9.08 -15.96
N PRO A 95 -10.56 -8.81 -17.25
CA PRO A 95 -9.53 -8.58 -18.25
C PRO A 95 -8.96 -7.16 -18.16
N LYS A 96 -7.74 -6.99 -18.68
CA LYS A 96 -7.15 -5.65 -18.84
C LYS A 96 -8.01 -4.73 -19.70
N GLN A 97 -7.99 -3.44 -19.37
CA GLN A 97 -8.69 -2.40 -20.13
C GLN A 97 -7.74 -1.32 -20.61
N ASN A 98 -8.00 -0.73 -21.77
CA ASN A 98 -7.24 0.42 -22.24
C ASN A 98 -7.88 1.70 -21.68
N ASN A 99 -7.32 2.23 -20.59
CA ASN A 99 -7.78 3.47 -19.97
C ASN A 99 -6.58 4.34 -19.60
N ARG A 100 -6.68 5.65 -19.88
CA ARG A 100 -5.60 6.61 -19.58
C ARG A 100 -5.38 6.85 -18.09
N LEU A 101 -6.36 6.57 -17.24
CA LEU A 101 -6.27 6.68 -15.79
C LEU A 101 -5.93 5.35 -15.11
N PHE A 102 -6.21 4.22 -15.76
CA PHE A 102 -5.82 2.88 -15.28
C PHE A 102 -4.67 2.38 -16.13
N ASP A 103 -3.55 3.10 -16.09
CA ASP A 103 -2.40 2.88 -16.98
C ASP A 103 -1.34 1.94 -16.40
N GLY A 104 -1.47 1.54 -15.13
CA GLY A 104 -0.49 0.74 -14.41
C GLY A 104 -1.02 -0.60 -13.91
N TYR A 105 -0.07 -1.47 -13.57
CA TYR A 105 -0.32 -2.79 -13.03
C TYR A 105 0.56 -3.02 -11.81
N LEU A 106 -0.05 -3.45 -10.70
CA LEU A 106 0.65 -4.03 -9.57
C LEU A 106 0.57 -5.55 -9.71
N SER A 107 1.73 -6.19 -9.90
CA SER A 107 1.86 -7.64 -10.04
C SER A 107 2.66 -8.20 -8.88
N ILE A 108 2.15 -9.24 -8.23
CA ILE A 108 2.78 -9.84 -7.05
C ILE A 108 2.98 -11.33 -7.27
N THR A 109 4.15 -11.81 -6.87
CA THR A 109 4.56 -13.21 -6.83
C THR A 109 4.95 -13.58 -5.40
N SER A 110 5.16 -14.86 -5.14
CA SER A 110 5.59 -15.39 -3.83
C SER A 110 6.81 -14.71 -3.20
N GLY A 111 7.67 -14.04 -3.98
CA GLY A 111 8.87 -13.37 -3.47
C GLY A 111 9.08 -11.92 -3.89
N ALA A 112 8.21 -11.35 -4.72
CA ALA A 112 8.41 -9.99 -5.25
C ALA A 112 7.12 -9.32 -5.71
N ALA A 113 7.10 -7.99 -5.61
CA ALA A 113 6.11 -7.12 -6.25
C ALA A 113 6.76 -6.32 -7.39
N GLU A 114 5.97 -5.99 -8.40
CA GLU A 114 6.36 -5.15 -9.52
C GLU A 114 5.24 -4.17 -9.85
N ILE A 115 5.58 -2.91 -10.10
CA ILE A 115 4.68 -1.89 -10.63
C ILE A 115 5.19 -1.50 -12.03
N GLY A 116 4.34 -1.65 -13.04
CA GLY A 116 4.69 -1.36 -14.42
C GLY A 116 3.48 -1.07 -15.31
N PHE A 117 3.71 -0.96 -16.61
CA PHE A 117 2.69 -0.64 -17.62
C PHE A 117 2.11 -1.87 -18.34
N ALA A 118 2.43 -3.06 -17.85
CA ALA A 118 1.86 -4.33 -18.28
C ALA A 118 1.77 -5.30 -17.10
N PRO A 119 0.79 -6.21 -17.07
CA PRO A 119 0.73 -7.24 -16.04
C PRO A 119 1.88 -8.24 -16.24
N ARG A 120 2.50 -8.69 -15.15
CA ARG A 120 3.54 -9.72 -15.19
C ARG A 120 2.89 -11.09 -15.48
N PRO A 121 3.31 -11.82 -16.53
CA PRO A 121 2.67 -13.09 -16.92
C PRO A 121 2.65 -14.17 -15.83
N ALA A 122 3.61 -14.15 -14.91
CA ALA A 122 3.74 -15.13 -13.83
C ALA A 122 3.28 -14.61 -12.45
N ALA A 123 2.47 -13.55 -12.42
CA ALA A 123 1.93 -13.02 -11.17
C ALA A 123 1.02 -14.05 -10.48
N ASP A 124 1.23 -14.29 -9.19
CA ASP A 124 0.29 -15.08 -8.37
C ASP A 124 -1.02 -14.31 -8.18
N PHE A 125 -0.92 -12.99 -8.03
CA PHE A 125 -2.07 -12.10 -8.01
C PHE A 125 -1.64 -10.69 -8.37
N GLY A 126 -2.62 -9.84 -8.71
CA GLY A 126 -2.35 -8.47 -9.09
C GLY A 126 -3.58 -7.79 -9.63
N LEU A 127 -3.41 -6.51 -9.92
CA LEU A 127 -4.48 -5.69 -10.46
C LEU A 127 -3.94 -4.57 -11.35
N GLN A 128 -4.78 -4.13 -12.27
CA GLN A 128 -4.65 -2.88 -12.98
C GLN A 128 -5.26 -1.77 -12.14
N SER A 129 -4.55 -0.66 -12.04
CA SER A 129 -5.05 0.55 -11.38
C SER A 129 -4.36 1.77 -11.97
N GLY A 130 -4.45 2.89 -11.28
CA GLY A 130 -3.68 4.05 -11.64
C GLY A 130 -4.31 5.38 -11.27
N PRO A 131 -3.69 6.48 -11.73
CA PRO A 131 -2.50 6.48 -12.58
C PRO A 131 -1.23 5.94 -11.88
N VAL A 132 -0.24 5.48 -12.65
CA VAL A 132 1.13 5.31 -12.14
C VAL A 132 1.61 6.68 -11.65
N LEU A 133 2.09 6.71 -10.42
CA LEU A 133 2.50 7.93 -9.72
C LEU A 133 4.00 8.16 -9.86
N VAL A 134 4.79 7.11 -9.69
CA VAL A 134 6.25 7.14 -9.76
C VAL A 134 6.69 5.97 -10.62
N PHE A 135 7.66 6.20 -11.49
CA PHE A 135 8.29 5.14 -12.27
C PHE A 135 9.77 5.45 -12.45
N ASP A 136 10.62 4.45 -12.21
CA ASP A 136 12.09 4.59 -12.25
C ASP A 136 12.58 5.75 -11.36
N ALA A 137 12.09 5.80 -10.12
CA ALA A 137 12.35 6.85 -9.12
C ALA A 137 11.95 8.29 -9.53
N ASN A 138 11.21 8.45 -10.63
CA ASN A 138 10.78 9.75 -11.13
C ASN A 138 9.27 9.94 -10.94
N PRO A 139 8.81 11.09 -10.39
CA PRO A 139 7.38 11.37 -10.28
C PRO A 139 6.81 11.66 -11.66
N LEU A 140 5.73 10.96 -12.02
CA LEU A 140 5.06 11.18 -13.29
C LEU A 140 4.20 12.44 -13.25
N LYS A 141 4.24 13.21 -14.34
CA LYS A 141 3.41 14.41 -14.47
C LYS A 141 2.00 14.03 -14.88
N LEU A 142 1.06 14.19 -13.96
CA LEU A 142 -0.35 13.92 -14.21
C LEU A 142 -1.09 15.19 -14.66
N THR A 143 -1.94 15.05 -15.67
CA THR A 143 -2.84 16.12 -16.11
C THR A 143 -4.28 15.66 -15.87
N ILE A 144 -4.84 16.06 -14.72
CA ILE A 144 -6.18 15.67 -14.29
C ILE A 144 -7.10 16.88 -14.40
N LYS A 145 -8.19 16.75 -15.17
CA LYS A 145 -9.26 17.75 -15.18
C LYS A 145 -10.13 17.58 -13.94
N ASP A 146 -10.56 18.70 -13.37
CA ASP A 146 -11.52 18.76 -12.26
C ASP A 146 -11.10 17.93 -11.03
N ALA A 147 -9.79 17.85 -10.76
CA ALA A 147 -9.26 17.10 -9.62
C ALA A 147 -9.85 17.63 -8.30
N GLN A 148 -10.38 16.71 -7.49
CA GLN A 148 -10.91 17.03 -6.16
C GLN A 148 -9.98 16.49 -5.07
N PRO A 149 -9.86 17.20 -3.93
CA PRO A 149 -9.24 16.66 -2.72
C PRO A 149 -9.94 15.38 -2.29
N ARG A 150 -9.17 14.30 -2.10
CA ARG A 150 -9.67 12.98 -1.69
C ARG A 150 -8.58 12.26 -0.91
N ARG A 151 -8.97 11.41 0.05
CA ARG A 151 -8.06 10.41 0.63
C ARG A 151 -7.41 9.62 -0.50
N ARG A 152 -6.08 9.57 -0.51
CA ARG A 152 -5.30 8.83 -1.50
C ARG A 152 -4.81 7.53 -0.92
N MET A 153 -4.89 6.50 -1.74
CA MET A 153 -4.35 5.18 -1.48
C MET A 153 -3.33 4.90 -2.56
N ALA A 154 -2.16 4.38 -2.20
CA ALA A 154 -1.15 4.00 -3.17
C ALA A 154 -0.47 2.70 -2.75
N ALA A 155 0.01 1.95 -3.73
CA ALA A 155 1.04 0.95 -3.52
C ALA A 155 2.35 1.50 -4.08
N ALA A 156 3.46 1.24 -3.39
CA ALA A 156 4.78 1.65 -3.81
C ALA A 156 5.82 0.56 -3.56
N ILE A 157 6.88 0.58 -4.36
CA ILE A 157 8.03 -0.30 -4.27
C ILE A 157 9.25 0.58 -3.97
N THR A 158 10.01 0.21 -2.94
CA THR A 158 11.25 0.90 -2.59
C THR A 158 12.45 0.32 -3.35
N GLN A 159 13.59 1.00 -3.27
CA GLN A 159 14.85 0.57 -3.87
C GLN A 159 15.30 -0.81 -3.34
N ASP A 160 14.96 -1.14 -2.10
CA ASP A 160 15.22 -2.44 -1.46
C ASP A 160 14.12 -3.49 -1.75
N GLU A 161 13.33 -3.29 -2.82
CA GLU A 161 12.27 -4.18 -3.30
C GLU A 161 11.12 -4.42 -2.30
N GLN A 162 10.97 -3.54 -1.30
CA GLN A 162 9.89 -3.64 -0.33
C GLN A 162 8.59 -3.07 -0.90
N LEU A 163 7.50 -3.83 -0.80
CA LEU A 163 6.16 -3.34 -1.09
C LEU A 163 5.60 -2.61 0.13
N ILE A 164 5.19 -1.36 -0.08
CA ILE A 164 4.50 -0.55 0.92
C ILE A 164 3.14 -0.10 0.38
N PHE A 165 2.14 -0.07 1.25
CA PHE A 165 0.87 0.59 0.99
C PHE A 165 0.82 1.91 1.75
N LEU A 166 0.40 2.97 1.08
CA LEU A 166 0.36 4.32 1.61
C LEU A 166 -1.08 4.82 1.64
N VAL A 167 -1.40 5.56 2.70
CA VAL A 167 -2.63 6.36 2.80
C VAL A 167 -2.24 7.81 3.09
N ILE A 168 -2.82 8.76 2.36
CA ILE A 168 -2.54 10.20 2.51
C ILE A 168 -3.87 10.94 2.65
N LEU A 169 -3.97 11.72 3.73
CA LEU A 169 -5.19 12.41 4.16
C LEU A 169 -4.93 13.89 4.45
N SER A 170 -6.01 14.65 4.49
CA SER A 170 -6.02 16.00 5.07
C SER A 170 -6.11 15.91 6.61
N PRO A 171 -5.53 16.87 7.35
CA PRO A 171 -5.69 16.98 8.80
C PRO A 171 -7.13 17.24 9.25
N GLN A 172 -7.95 17.81 8.36
CA GLN A 172 -9.32 18.22 8.69
C GLN A 172 -10.37 17.13 8.36
N SER A 173 -10.03 16.13 7.55
CA SER A 173 -10.96 15.06 7.17
C SER A 173 -10.22 13.81 6.70
N ASP A 174 -10.61 12.66 7.25
CA ASP A 174 -10.08 11.35 6.88
C ASP A 174 -10.53 10.86 5.49
N TYR A 175 -11.50 11.55 4.86
CA TYR A 175 -11.97 11.25 3.49
C TYR A 175 -11.43 12.23 2.45
N SER A 176 -10.73 13.28 2.89
CA SER A 176 -10.04 14.25 2.04
C SER A 176 -8.53 14.03 2.08
N GLY A 177 -7.81 14.71 1.20
CA GLY A 177 -6.38 14.53 0.99
C GLY A 177 -5.91 15.34 -0.22
N PRO A 178 -4.70 15.08 -0.72
CA PRO A 178 -4.15 15.86 -1.83
C PRO A 178 -4.95 15.69 -3.13
N LEU A 179 -4.76 16.63 -4.05
CA LEU A 179 -5.17 16.46 -5.43
C LEU A 179 -4.37 15.31 -6.06
N LEU A 180 -4.99 14.54 -6.94
CA LEU A 180 -4.34 13.41 -7.61
C LEU A 180 -3.09 13.86 -8.38
N ALA A 181 -3.11 15.07 -8.93
CA ALA A 181 -1.99 15.63 -9.68
C ALA A 181 -0.74 15.89 -8.83
N ASP A 182 -0.91 16.07 -7.51
CA ASP A 182 0.19 16.37 -6.58
C ASP A 182 0.73 15.10 -5.93
N THR A 183 -0.07 14.02 -5.89
CA THR A 183 0.28 12.73 -5.27
C THR A 183 1.65 12.17 -5.72
N PRO A 184 2.05 12.21 -7.00
CA PRO A 184 3.39 11.76 -7.44
C PRO A 184 4.55 12.34 -6.63
N ARG A 185 4.53 13.65 -6.40
CA ARG A 185 5.60 14.34 -5.67
C ARG A 185 5.51 14.10 -4.16
N ILE A 186 4.29 14.05 -3.64
CA ILE A 186 4.05 13.82 -2.21
C ILE A 186 4.55 12.43 -1.81
N VAL A 187 4.26 11.39 -2.61
CA VAL A 187 4.72 10.02 -2.34
C VAL A 187 6.24 9.95 -2.21
N LEU A 188 7.00 10.53 -3.16
CA LEU A 188 8.47 10.59 -3.09
C LEU A 188 8.99 11.45 -1.94
N SER A 189 8.23 12.47 -1.52
CA SER A 189 8.64 13.33 -0.40
C SER A 189 8.42 12.65 0.95
N ILE A 190 7.44 11.75 1.05
CA ILE A 190 7.22 10.88 2.22
C ILE A 190 8.34 9.84 2.32
N ASN A 191 8.72 9.23 1.21
CA ASN A 191 9.81 8.26 1.17
C ASN A 191 10.58 8.38 -0.15
N GLN A 192 11.84 8.81 -0.07
CA GLN A 192 12.71 9.06 -1.22
C GLN A 192 13.26 7.77 -1.85
N ASP A 193 13.17 6.64 -1.15
CA ASP A 193 13.63 5.34 -1.65
C ASP A 193 12.59 4.70 -2.59
N ILE A 194 11.41 5.30 -2.75
CA ILE A 194 10.37 4.77 -3.67
C ILE A 194 10.85 4.86 -5.12
N VAL A 195 10.93 3.72 -5.79
CA VAL A 195 11.31 3.61 -7.21
C VAL A 195 10.11 3.47 -8.14
N ALA A 196 8.99 2.95 -7.64
CA ALA A 196 7.75 2.87 -8.40
C ALA A 196 6.54 3.01 -7.47
N ALA A 197 5.47 3.66 -7.94
CA ALA A 197 4.24 3.78 -7.17
C ALA A 197 3.03 3.88 -8.10
N ILE A 198 1.89 3.37 -7.65
CA ILE A 198 0.63 3.37 -8.37
C ILE A 198 -0.50 3.80 -7.44
N ASN A 199 -1.40 4.64 -7.94
CA ASN A 199 -2.60 5.02 -7.23
C ASN A 199 -3.59 3.84 -7.20
N LEU A 200 -4.22 3.62 -6.05
CA LEU A 200 -5.30 2.66 -5.82
C LEU A 200 -6.65 3.39 -5.68
N ASP A 201 -7.75 2.66 -5.44
CA ASP A 201 -9.05 3.30 -5.24
C ASP A 201 -9.04 4.17 -3.98
N GLY A 202 -9.66 5.34 -4.04
CA GLY A 202 -9.55 6.38 -3.02
C GLY A 202 -10.91 6.94 -2.62
N GLY A 203 -10.90 8.01 -1.81
CA GLY A 203 -12.13 8.69 -1.42
C GLY A 203 -13.10 7.84 -0.58
N SER A 204 -14.33 7.65 -1.06
CA SER A 204 -15.39 6.97 -0.29
C SER A 204 -15.23 5.45 -0.26
N ALA A 205 -14.66 4.84 -1.30
CA ALA A 205 -14.48 3.40 -1.44
C ALA A 205 -13.02 2.97 -1.15
N SER A 206 -12.45 3.54 -0.09
CA SER A 206 -11.09 3.20 0.36
C SER A 206 -11.07 2.85 1.82
N ALA A 207 -10.17 1.94 2.20
CA ALA A 207 -10.00 1.49 3.57
C ALA A 207 -8.51 1.25 3.85
N PHE A 208 -8.09 1.62 5.05
CA PHE A 208 -6.75 1.38 5.55
C PHE A 208 -6.84 0.99 7.02
N ILE A 209 -6.62 -0.29 7.31
CA ILE A 209 -6.73 -0.87 8.65
C ILE A 209 -5.38 -1.49 9.00
N THR A 210 -4.77 -1.03 10.08
CA THR A 210 -3.59 -1.58 10.74
C THR A 210 -3.90 -1.72 12.23
N PRO A 211 -2.99 -2.24 13.07
CA PRO A 211 -3.19 -2.24 14.52
C PRO A 211 -3.40 -0.83 15.11
N GLU A 212 -2.80 0.20 14.51
CA GLU A 212 -2.79 1.57 15.07
C GLU A 212 -3.65 2.57 14.30
N VAL A 213 -4.06 2.24 13.08
CA VAL A 213 -4.84 3.11 12.21
C VAL A 213 -6.05 2.35 11.69
N ASN A 214 -7.23 2.92 11.92
CA ASN A 214 -8.48 2.37 11.41
C ASN A 214 -9.22 3.45 10.62
N LEU A 215 -9.01 3.45 9.31
CA LEU A 215 -9.66 4.35 8.37
C LEU A 215 -10.66 3.55 7.54
N PRO A 216 -11.94 3.46 7.96
CA PRO A 216 -12.94 2.71 7.24
C PRO A 216 -13.34 3.39 5.93
N GLU A 217 -13.97 2.61 5.07
CA GLU A 217 -14.68 3.06 3.89
C GLU A 217 -16.07 3.60 4.24
N TYR A 218 -16.55 4.53 3.41
CA TYR A 218 -17.95 4.97 3.44
C TYR A 218 -18.83 4.14 2.49
N GLN A 219 -18.24 3.68 1.39
CA GLN A 219 -18.85 2.76 0.44
C GLN A 219 -18.03 1.47 0.39
N PRO A 220 -18.65 0.28 0.26
CA PRO A 220 -17.94 -0.98 0.27
C PRO A 220 -16.77 -1.00 -0.71
N ILE A 221 -15.59 -1.45 -0.26
CA ILE A 221 -14.41 -1.59 -1.13
C ILE A 221 -14.62 -2.73 -2.13
N GLY A 222 -14.15 -2.57 -3.38
CA GLY A 222 -14.33 -3.59 -4.42
C GLY A 222 -13.36 -4.78 -4.31
N GLY A 223 -12.08 -4.49 -4.11
CA GLY A 223 -11.06 -5.48 -3.80
C GLY A 223 -10.22 -5.05 -2.62
N TYR A 224 -9.46 -5.98 -2.04
CA TYR A 224 -8.60 -5.66 -0.90
C TYR A 224 -7.38 -6.57 -0.81
N PHE A 225 -6.28 -5.99 -0.35
CA PHE A 225 -5.11 -6.69 0.14
C PHE A 225 -5.29 -7.00 1.62
N CYS A 226 -5.01 -8.24 2.01
CA CYS A 226 -4.93 -8.67 3.38
C CYS A 226 -3.54 -9.25 3.63
N TYR A 227 -2.85 -8.69 4.62
CA TYR A 227 -1.61 -9.26 5.13
C TYR A 227 -1.94 -9.99 6.42
N THR A 228 -1.89 -11.31 6.42
CA THR A 228 -2.38 -12.14 7.54
C THR A 228 -1.41 -12.11 8.72
N LYS A 229 -1.92 -12.24 9.95
CA LYS A 229 -1.06 -12.49 11.13
C LYS A 229 -0.29 -13.80 10.98
N LEU A 230 0.86 -13.89 11.65
CA LEU A 230 1.62 -15.14 11.83
C LEU A 230 0.84 -16.12 12.74
#